data_AF-A0A0C2BFK8-F1
#
_entry.id   AF-A0A0C2BFK8-F1
#
_cell.length_a   1.000
_cell.length_b   1.000
_cell.length_c   1.000
_cell.angle_alpha   90.00
_cell.angle_beta   90.00
_cell.angle_gamma   90.00
#
_symmetry.space_group_name_H-M   'P 1'
#
loop_
_entity.id
_entity.type
_entity.pdbx_description
1 polymer ?
#
loop_
_entity_poly.entity_id
_entity_poly.type
_entity_poly.pdbx_seq_one_letter_code
_entity_poly.pdbx_strand_id
1 'polypeptide(L)' 'MSNRAVAVLRGDAGVTGTVWFSQDKESDPCVIKGEIKGLSPGLHGFHVHQFGDSTNGCISAGPHFNPFNKTHGGPK' A
#
# COMPACT_ATOMS: atom_id res chain seq x y z
N MET A 1 -1.36 -4.24 21.52
CA MET A 1 -1.53 -4.18 20.05
C MET A 1 -0.58 -3.14 19.51
N SER A 2 0.07 -3.40 18.36
CA SER A 2 0.94 -2.40 17.74
C SER A 2 0.08 -1.34 17.06
N ASN A 3 0.30 -0.07 17.38
CA ASN A 3 -0.30 1.08 16.69
C ASN A 3 0.51 1.49 15.44
N ARG A 4 1.39 0.58 14.96
CA ARG A 4 2.32 0.80 13.85
C ARG A 4 2.39 -0.43 12.96
N ALA A 5 2.55 -0.21 11.67
CA ALA A 5 2.83 -1.23 10.68
C ALA A 5 3.87 -0.75 9.66
N VAL A 6 4.48 -1.69 8.93
CA VAL A 6 5.45 -1.40 7.88
C VAL A 6 5.21 -2.33 6.69
N ALA A 7 5.30 -1.79 5.48
CA ALA A 7 5.30 -2.53 4.23
C ALA A 7 6.60 -2.26 3.49
N VAL A 8 7.35 -3.31 3.16
CA VAL A 8 8.57 -3.23 2.34
C VAL A 8 8.20 -3.59 0.91
N LEU A 9 8.36 -2.65 0.00
CA LEU A 9 8.03 -2.79 -1.41
C LEU A 9 9.24 -3.29 -2.19
N ARG A 10 9.07 -4.38 -2.94
CA ARG A 10 10.07 -4.95 -3.85
C ARG A 10 9.37 -5.44 -5.12
N GLY A 11 10.09 -5.43 -6.23
CA GLY A 11 9.64 -6.00 -7.49
C GLY A 11 10.78 -6.06 -8.51
N ASP A 12 10.52 -6.72 -9.63
CA ASP A 12 11.56 -7.04 -10.62
C ASP A 12 11.99 -5.83 -11.47
N ALA A 13 11.22 -4.74 -11.44
CA ALA A 13 11.49 -3.51 -12.19
C ALA A 13 12.54 -2.58 -11.53
N GLY A 14 13.22 -3.04 -10.47
CA GLY A 14 14.19 -2.21 -9.72
C GLY A 14 13.56 -1.12 -8.84
N VAL A 15 12.23 -1.04 -8.79
CA VAL A 15 11.49 -0.17 -7.87
C VAL A 15 11.49 -0.78 -6.48
N THR A 16 11.91 0.00 -5.49
CA THR A 16 11.96 -0.44 -4.09
C THR A 16 11.49 0.66 -3.18
N GLY A 17 10.96 0.32 -2.00
CA GLY A 17 10.52 1.32 -1.05
C GLY A 17 10.15 0.74 0.29
N THR A 18 9.92 1.63 1.25
CA THR A 18 9.35 1.29 2.56
C THR A 18 8.26 2.28 2.89
N VAL A 19 7.13 1.76 3.37
CA VAL A 19 5.97 2.55 3.80
C VAL A 19 5.67 2.19 5.25
N TRP A 20 5.57 3.21 6.09
CA TRP A 20 5.22 3.11 7.50
C TRP A 20 3.82 3.66 7.73
N PHE A 21 3.08 2.95 8.57
CA PHE A 21 1.73 3.29 8.98
C PHE A 21 1.75 3.49 10.50
N SER A 22 1.09 4.52 10.99
CA SER A 22 0.86 4.73 12.41
C SER A 22 -0.55 5.26 12.66
N GLN A 23 -1.22 4.70 13.66
CA GLN A 23 -2.59 5.07 14.04
C GLN A 23 -2.75 4.93 15.55
N ASP A 24 -2.80 6.05 16.29
CA ASP A 24 -2.72 6.04 17.75
C ASP A 24 -3.92 5.36 18.43
N LYS A 25 -5.13 5.56 17.89
CA LYS A 25 -6.37 4.91 18.31
C LYS A 25 -7.16 4.45 17.09
N GLU A 26 -8.03 3.46 17.26
CA GLU A 26 -8.86 2.92 16.17
C GLU A 26 -9.72 3.99 15.47
N SER A 27 -10.19 4.99 16.22
CA SER A 27 -10.96 6.12 15.71
C SER A 27 -10.13 7.19 14.98
N ASP A 28 -8.81 7.17 15.15
CA ASP A 28 -7.94 8.23 14.64
C ASP A 28 -7.54 7.94 13.19
N PRO A 29 -7.24 8.97 12.37
CA PRO A 29 -6.72 8.75 11.04
C PRO A 29 -5.40 7.98 11.05
N CYS A 30 -5.21 7.07 10.09
CA CYS A 30 -3.92 6.44 9.85
C CYS A 30 -2.98 7.42 9.13
N VAL A 31 -1.82 7.69 9.73
CA VAL A 31 -0.74 8.44 9.10
C VAL A 31 0.12 7.49 8.27
N ILE A 32 0.30 7.82 6.99
CA ILE A 32 1.10 7.04 6.05
C ILE A 32 2.32 7.89 5.65
N LYS A 33 3.52 7.34 5.84
CA LYS A 33 4.78 7.94 5.39
C LYS A 33 5.58 6.90 4.61
N GLY A 34 6.29 7.29 3.58
CA GLY A 34 7.10 6.34 2.83
C GLY A 34 8.14 6.99 1.94
N GLU A 35 9.08 6.18 1.51
CA GLU A 35 10.10 6.52 0.52
C GLU A 35 10.13 5.41 -0.52
N ILE A 36 10.03 5.78 -1.80
CA ILE A 36 10.05 4.84 -2.94
C ILE A 36 11.06 5.37 -3.95
N LYS A 37 11.95 4.50 -4.43
CA LYS A 37 13.05 4.83 -5.35
C LYS A 37 12.91 4.03 -6.65
N GLY A 38 13.53 4.54 -7.71
CA GLY A 38 13.57 3.88 -9.02
C GLY A 38 12.32 4.08 -9.87
N LEU A 39 11.38 4.91 -9.43
CA LEU A 39 10.20 5.27 -10.23
C LEU A 39 10.59 6.18 -11.40
N SER A 40 9.90 6.02 -12.53
CA SER A 40 9.96 7.01 -13.61
C SER A 40 9.34 8.35 -13.15
N PRO A 41 9.72 9.49 -13.75
CA PRO A 41 9.08 10.77 -13.44
C PRO A 41 7.56 10.72 -13.68
N GLY A 42 6.78 11.29 -12.77
CA GLY A 42 5.32 11.37 -12.88
C GLY A 42 4.59 10.90 -11.62
N LEU A 43 3.25 10.88 -11.73
CA LEU A 43 2.37 10.35 -10.68
C LEU A 43 2.20 8.83 -10.86
N HIS A 44 2.22 8.11 -9.75
CA HIS A 44 2.07 6.64 -9.71
C HIS A 44 0.89 6.27 -8.82
N GLY A 45 0.08 5.31 -9.26
CA GLY A 45 -1.02 4.77 -8.45
C GLY A 45 -0.49 4.06 -7.20
N PHE A 46 -1.16 4.26 -6.07
CA PHE A 46 -0.78 3.66 -4.80
C PHE A 46 -2.02 3.15 -4.07
N HIS A 47 -2.11 1.84 -3.85
CA HIS A 47 -3.31 1.17 -3.37
C HIS A 47 -2.97 0.07 -2.37
N VAL A 48 -3.92 -0.25 -1.49
CA VAL A 48 -3.90 -1.48 -0.70
C VAL A 48 -4.64 -2.55 -1.47
N HIS A 49 -4.00 -3.70 -1.69
CA HIS A 49 -4.60 -4.85 -2.34
C HIS A 49 -5.27 -5.79 -1.32
N GLN A 50 -6.21 -6.61 -1.79
CA GLN A 50 -7.04 -7.46 -0.93
C GLN A 50 -6.23 -8.53 -0.19
N PHE A 51 -5.21 -9.10 -0.82
CA PHE A 51 -4.43 -10.19 -0.27
C PHE A 51 -2.99 -9.78 -0.02
N GLY A 52 -2.44 -10.17 1.14
CA GLY A 52 -1.01 -10.11 1.44
C GLY A 52 -0.22 -11.25 0.80
N ASP A 53 -0.60 -11.65 -0.42
CA ASP A 53 0.00 -12.77 -1.14
C ASP A 53 0.94 -12.26 -2.24
N SER A 54 2.22 -12.59 -2.11
CA SER A 54 3.27 -12.26 -3.09
C SER A 54 3.93 -13.51 -3.69
N THR A 55 3.28 -14.68 -3.60
CA THR A 55 3.83 -15.96 -4.09
C THR A 55 3.99 -16.02 -5.61
N ASN A 56 3.19 -15.25 -6.36
CA ASN A 56 3.33 -15.07 -7.80
C ASN A 56 3.60 -13.59 -8.14
N GLY A 57 4.52 -12.98 -7.40
CA GLY A 57 4.79 -11.55 -7.47
C GLY A 57 3.55 -10.72 -7.08
N CYS A 58 3.40 -9.53 -7.66
CA CYS A 58 2.28 -8.64 -7.34
C CYS A 58 0.92 -9.13 -7.89
N ILE A 59 0.91 -10.12 -8.79
CA ILE A 59 -0.32 -10.62 -9.43
C ILE A 59 -1.23 -11.30 -8.39
N SER A 60 -0.65 -12.04 -7.45
CA SER A 60 -1.40 -12.76 -6.41
C SER A 60 -2.02 -11.85 -5.34
N ALA A 61 -1.65 -10.56 -5.30
CA ALA A 61 -2.23 -9.62 -4.35
C ALA A 61 -3.73 -9.36 -4.60
N GLY A 62 -4.22 -9.67 -5.81
CA GLY A 62 -5.63 -9.56 -6.18
C GLY A 62 -6.07 -8.12 -6.46
N PRO A 63 -7.38 -7.81 -6.38
CA PRO A 63 -7.89 -6.47 -6.66
C PRO A 63 -7.56 -5.49 -5.52
N HIS A 64 -7.95 -4.21 -5.70
CA HIS A 64 -7.96 -3.25 -4.60
C HIS A 64 -8.81 -3.77 -3.43
N PHE A 65 -8.34 -3.57 -2.20
CA PHE A 65 -9.11 -3.87 -1.01
C PHE A 65 -10.40 -3.03 -1.02
N ASN A 66 -11.55 -3.69 -1.16
CA ASN A 66 -12.85 -3.04 -1.34
C ASN A 66 -13.94 -3.72 -0.50
N PRO A 67 -13.84 -3.65 0.84
CA PRO A 67 -14.79 -4.32 1.73
C PRO A 67 -16.24 -3.79 1.60
N PHE A 68 -16.42 -2.62 0.99
CA PHE A 68 -17.73 -1.96 0.84
C PHE A 68 -18.28 -2.01 -0.60
N ASN A 69 -17.62 -2.76 -1.48
CA ASN A 69 -18.02 -2.96 -2.88
C ASN A 69 -18.39 -1.66 -3.62
N LYS A 70 -17.50 -0.67 -3.57
CA LYS A 70 -17.67 0.62 -4.25
C LYS A 70 -16.84 0.69 -5.54
N THR A 71 -17.22 1.60 -6.44
CA THR A 71 -16.41 1.94 -7.61
C THR A 71 -15.11 2.61 -7.18
N HIS A 72 -14.02 2.36 -7.91
CA HIS A 72 -12.72 2.96 -7.64
C HIS A 72 -12.75 4.50 -7.74
N GLY A 73 -11.93 5.17 -6.92
CA GLY A 73 -11.73 6.61 -6.90
C GLY A 73 -10.50 6.99 -6.08
N GLY A 74 -10.18 8.29 -6.05
CA GLY A 74 -9.09 8.82 -5.22
C GLY A 74 -9.48 9.04 -3.76
N PRO A 75 -8.50 9.21 -2.86
CA PRO A 75 -8.76 9.68 -1.50
C PRO A 75 -9.37 11.08 -1.51
N LYS A 76 -10.16 11.40 -0.47
CA LYS A 76 -10.75 12.73 -0.23
C LYS A 76 -10.08 13.39 0.97
#